data_AF-A0A955LIP6-F1
#
_entry.id   AF-A0A955LIP6-F1
#
_cell.length_a   1.000
_cell.length_b   1.000
_cell.length_c   1.000
_cell.angle_alpha   90.00
_cell.angle_beta   90.00
_cell.angle_gamma   90.00
#
_symmetry.space_group_name_H-M   'P 1'
#
loop_
_entity.id
_entity.type
_entity.pdbx_description
1 polymer ?
#
loop_
_entity_poly.entity_id
_entity_poly.type
_entity_poly.pdbx_seq_one_letter_code
_entity_poly.pdbx_strand_id
1 'polypeptide(L)'
;MDSILLPNKIKFNRGERPHEGVLTVEPCTQGYGTTIGNALRRVLLSSLSGAAITSVKIKNADHEFSVIKNVKEDVLEIILNLKAVRVKLFSEEPVKLTLSVKGDKVVTAGDFVKDAQVEIVNPDLQIATLTDASATLEMEVTITPGRGYRSTDDRSKEKAELGTIAIDAFFSPVLNVSYKVEAARVGDKIDFDKLTLRVETDGSLDPLDAVNQAVTILQDNFQVLNNLAYAEETA
;
A
#
# COMPACT_ATOMS: atom_id res chain seq x y z
N MET A 1 -40.01 14.89 -12.31
CA MET A 1 -38.59 15.10 -11.93
C MET A 1 -37.82 13.98 -12.58
N ASP A 2 -36.85 14.29 -13.44
CA ASP A 2 -35.96 13.26 -13.98
C ASP A 2 -35.23 12.60 -12.80
N SER A 3 -35.54 11.34 -12.55
CA SER A 3 -34.88 10.55 -11.52
C SER A 3 -33.42 10.35 -11.92
N ILE A 4 -32.49 10.71 -11.04
CA ILE A 4 -31.07 10.42 -11.23
C ILE A 4 -30.93 8.90 -11.41
N LEU A 5 -30.42 8.49 -12.57
CA LEU A 5 -30.30 7.08 -12.89
C LEU A 5 -29.07 6.52 -12.20
N LEU A 6 -29.28 5.50 -11.36
CA LEU A 6 -28.19 4.79 -10.72
C LEU A 6 -27.56 3.81 -11.71
N PRO A 7 -26.22 3.65 -11.69
CA PRO A 7 -25.55 2.69 -12.54
C PRO A 7 -26.05 1.27 -12.28
N ASN A 8 -26.33 0.53 -13.35
CA ASN A 8 -26.85 -0.85 -13.26
C ASN A 8 -25.96 -1.89 -13.94
N LYS A 9 -24.98 -1.46 -14.75
CA LYS A 9 -23.95 -2.32 -15.33
C LYS A 9 -22.62 -2.00 -14.67
N ILE A 10 -22.33 -2.74 -13.61
CA ILE A 10 -21.04 -2.70 -12.90
C ILE A 10 -20.31 -3.99 -13.24
N LYS A 11 -19.10 -3.87 -13.78
CA LYS A 11 -18.24 -5.01 -14.11
C LYS A 11 -16.86 -4.78 -13.56
N PHE A 12 -16.29 -5.81 -12.94
CA PHE A 12 -14.90 -5.82 -12.51
C PHE A 12 -14.18 -6.95 -13.25
N ASN A 13 -13.17 -6.59 -14.03
CA ASN A 13 -12.35 -7.54 -14.78
C ASN A 13 -10.91 -7.47 -14.28
N ARG A 14 -10.17 -8.57 -14.39
CA ARG A 14 -8.71 -8.52 -14.23
C ARG A 14 -8.09 -7.74 -15.39
N GLY A 15 -7.04 -6.98 -15.09
CA GLY A 15 -6.26 -6.25 -16.08
C GLY A 15 -5.31 -7.15 -16.87
N GLU A 16 -4.49 -6.52 -17.72
CA GLU A 16 -3.50 -7.22 -18.54
C GLU A 16 -2.27 -7.64 -17.73
N ARG A 17 -1.93 -6.87 -16.68
CA ARG A 17 -0.80 -7.16 -15.79
C ARG A 17 -1.23 -7.94 -14.54
N PRO A 18 -0.32 -8.72 -13.92
CA PRO A 18 -0.55 -9.28 -12.59
C PRO A 18 -0.93 -8.18 -11.61
N HIS A 19 -1.89 -8.45 -10.72
CA HIS A 19 -2.35 -7.49 -9.70
C HIS A 19 -2.96 -6.20 -10.27
N GLU A 20 -3.46 -6.23 -11.52
CA GLU A 20 -4.25 -5.14 -12.10
C GLU A 20 -5.74 -5.52 -12.16
N GLY A 21 -6.61 -4.55 -11.89
CA GLY A 21 -8.07 -4.67 -11.97
C GLY A 21 -8.70 -3.49 -12.70
N VAL A 22 -9.77 -3.75 -13.45
CA VAL A 22 -10.50 -2.75 -14.23
C VAL A 22 -11.97 -2.77 -13.84
N LEU A 23 -12.41 -1.70 -13.18
CA LEU A 23 -13.80 -1.45 -12.85
C LEU A 23 -14.45 -0.63 -13.97
N THR A 24 -15.55 -1.13 -14.53
CA THR A 24 -16.42 -0.41 -15.46
C THR A 24 -17.76 -0.14 -14.79
N VAL A 25 -18.19 1.13 -14.79
CA VAL A 25 -19.48 1.57 -14.26
C VAL A 25 -20.22 2.34 -15.35
N GLU A 26 -21.36 1.80 -15.78
CA GLU A 26 -22.26 2.46 -16.72
C GLU A 26 -23.73 2.05 -16.47
N PRO A 27 -24.70 2.85 -16.90
CA PRO A 27 -24.58 4.27 -17.22
C PRO A 27 -24.55 5.12 -15.95
N CYS A 28 -23.66 6.12 -15.92
CA CYS A 28 -23.63 7.15 -14.89
C CYS A 28 -24.34 8.41 -15.41
N THR A 29 -25.04 9.14 -14.54
CA THR A 29 -25.53 10.49 -14.88
C THR A 29 -24.35 11.38 -15.30
N GLN A 30 -24.56 12.29 -16.25
CA GLN A 30 -23.51 13.20 -16.73
C GLN A 30 -22.73 13.85 -15.58
N GLY A 31 -21.41 13.77 -15.60
CA GLY A 31 -20.51 14.30 -14.58
C GLY A 31 -20.29 13.35 -13.39
N TYR A 32 -21.18 12.40 -13.13
CA TYR A 32 -21.02 11.44 -12.02
C TYR A 32 -19.87 10.47 -12.27
N GLY A 33 -19.53 10.18 -13.54
CA GLY A 33 -18.36 9.36 -13.85
C GLY A 33 -17.07 9.97 -13.26
N THR A 34 -16.90 11.29 -13.43
CA THR A 34 -15.75 12.03 -12.89
C THR A 34 -15.80 12.13 -11.37
N THR A 35 -16.97 12.38 -10.79
CA THR A 35 -17.14 12.44 -9.32
C THR A 35 -16.76 11.13 -8.65
N ILE A 36 -17.31 10.01 -9.13
CA ILE A 36 -17.03 8.67 -8.60
C ILE A 36 -15.55 8.31 -8.83
N GLY A 37 -15.03 8.54 -10.04
CA GLY A 37 -13.65 8.22 -10.38
C GLY A 37 -12.63 8.97 -9.52
N ASN A 38 -12.83 10.28 -9.30
CA ASN A 38 -11.97 11.07 -8.42
C ASN A 38 -12.05 10.64 -6.96
N ALA A 39 -13.26 10.39 -6.44
CA ALA A 39 -13.45 9.96 -5.06
C ALA A 39 -12.73 8.63 -4.78
N LEU A 40 -12.96 7.63 -5.63
CA LEU A 40 -12.31 6.32 -5.52
C LEU A 40 -10.79 6.44 -5.65
N ARG A 41 -10.30 7.21 -6.63
CA ARG A 41 -8.85 7.41 -6.84
C ARG A 41 -8.17 7.97 -5.59
N ARG A 42 -8.78 8.94 -4.91
CA ARG A 42 -8.21 9.53 -3.69
C ARG A 42 -8.10 8.51 -2.57
N VAL A 43 -9.16 7.75 -2.32
CA VAL A 43 -9.24 6.79 -1.21
C VAL A 43 -8.31 5.61 -1.45
N LEU A 44 -8.30 5.07 -2.67
CA LEU A 44 -7.42 3.97 -3.06
C LEU A 44 -5.94 4.29 -2.85
N LEU A 45 -5.51 5.53 -3.14
CA LEU A 45 -4.10 5.91 -3.02
C LEU A 45 -3.67 6.23 -1.57
N SER A 46 -4.59 6.64 -0.69
CA SER A 46 -4.20 7.20 0.62
C SER A 46 -4.78 6.51 1.85
N SER A 47 -5.92 5.83 1.73
CA SER A 47 -6.76 5.49 2.88
C SER A 47 -6.84 3.99 3.18
N LEU A 48 -6.36 3.14 2.27
CA LEU A 48 -6.31 1.71 2.50
C LEU A 48 -5.26 1.35 3.56
N SER A 49 -5.61 0.39 4.40
CA SER A 49 -4.68 -0.22 5.35
C SER A 49 -3.72 -1.15 4.63
N GLY A 50 -2.44 -1.05 4.99
CA GLY A 50 -1.44 -2.03 4.62
C GLY A 50 -0.35 -2.10 5.68
N ALA A 51 0.80 -2.67 5.31
CA ALA A 51 1.90 -2.89 6.23
C ALA A 51 3.24 -2.63 5.53
N ALA A 52 4.20 -2.12 6.29
CA ALA A 52 5.53 -1.81 5.79
C ALA A 52 6.58 -2.02 6.88
N ILE A 53 7.84 -2.19 6.45
CA ILE A 53 8.99 -2.16 7.34
C ILE A 53 9.22 -0.71 7.79
N THR A 54 9.31 -0.51 9.09
CA THR A 54 9.36 0.82 9.71
C THR A 54 10.67 1.13 10.40
N SER A 55 11.38 0.08 10.81
CA SER A 55 12.71 0.19 11.35
C SER A 55 13.51 -1.07 11.09
N VAL A 56 14.83 -0.92 11.11
CA VAL A 56 15.78 -2.02 11.03
C VAL A 56 16.87 -1.84 12.08
N LYS A 57 17.30 -2.95 12.67
CA LYS A 57 18.47 -3.04 13.54
C LYS A 57 19.43 -4.02 12.91
N ILE A 58 20.58 -3.54 12.46
CA ILE A 58 21.57 -4.37 11.75
C ILE A 58 22.79 -4.53 12.65
N LYS A 59 23.28 -5.76 12.78
CA LYS A 59 24.47 -6.04 13.58
C LYS A 59 25.70 -5.42 12.93
N ASN A 60 26.52 -4.73 13.73
CA ASN A 60 27.71 -3.98 13.28
C ASN A 60 27.42 -2.78 12.37
N ALA A 61 26.20 -2.23 12.43
CA ALA A 61 25.84 -0.98 11.77
C ALA A 61 25.00 -0.11 12.71
N ASP A 62 25.64 0.88 13.31
CA ASP A 62 25.01 1.74 14.32
C ASP A 62 24.17 2.88 13.72
N HIS A 63 24.39 3.19 12.44
CA HIS A 63 23.73 4.28 11.71
C HIS A 63 23.61 3.97 10.21
N GLU A 64 22.76 4.69 9.48
CA GLU A 64 22.47 4.41 8.07
C GLU A 64 23.66 4.55 7.12
N PHE A 65 24.67 5.36 7.46
CA PHE A 65 25.89 5.54 6.65
C PHE A 65 26.97 4.49 6.89
N SER A 66 26.67 3.42 7.64
CA SER A 66 27.64 2.38 7.97
C SER A 66 27.89 1.46 6.77
N VAL A 67 29.07 0.84 6.75
CA VAL A 67 29.41 -0.22 5.79
C VAL A 67 29.61 -1.53 6.55
N ILE A 68 29.02 -2.61 6.05
CA ILE A 68 29.15 -3.93 6.66
C ILE A 68 30.28 -4.68 5.94
N LYS A 69 31.25 -5.19 6.71
CA LYS A 69 32.36 -5.94 6.15
C LYS A 69 31.87 -7.16 5.37
N ASN A 70 32.40 -7.37 4.16
CA ASN A 70 32.08 -8.50 3.27
C ASN A 70 30.62 -8.52 2.75
N VAL A 71 29.93 -7.39 2.80
CA VAL A 71 28.66 -7.14 2.10
C VAL A 71 28.95 -6.16 0.97
N LYS A 72 28.37 -6.40 -0.21
CA LYS A 72 28.60 -5.55 -1.39
C LYS A 72 27.91 -4.19 -1.27
N GLU A 73 26.66 -4.20 -0.81
CA GLU A 73 25.80 -3.04 -0.64
C GLU A 73 26.12 -2.33 0.69
N ASP A 74 25.98 -1.00 0.71
CA ASP A 74 26.03 -0.23 1.95
C ASP A 74 24.69 -0.28 2.70
N VAL A 75 24.65 0.23 3.93
CA VAL A 75 23.42 0.20 4.74
C VAL A 75 22.30 1.04 4.12
N LEU A 76 22.61 2.11 3.38
CA LEU A 76 21.59 2.92 2.69
C LEU A 76 20.92 2.13 1.56
N GLU A 77 21.70 1.40 0.77
CA GLU A 77 21.20 0.55 -0.31
C GLU A 77 20.37 -0.62 0.26
N ILE A 78 20.81 -1.22 1.37
CA ILE A 78 19.99 -2.22 2.09
C ILE A 78 18.67 -1.61 2.57
N ILE A 79 18.68 -0.41 3.17
CA ILE A 79 17.47 0.28 3.60
C ILE A 79 16.54 0.55 2.41
N LEU A 80 17.08 0.96 1.26
CA LEU A 80 16.31 1.18 0.04
C LEU A 80 15.66 -0.13 -0.46
N ASN A 81 16.38 -1.24 -0.43
CA ASN A 81 15.86 -2.55 -0.79
C ASN A 81 14.78 -3.01 0.19
N LEU A 82 14.96 -2.77 1.51
CA LEU A 82 13.94 -3.05 2.52
C LEU A 82 12.65 -2.25 2.31
N LYS A 83 12.72 -1.00 1.84
CA LYS A 83 11.54 -0.21 1.44
C LYS A 83 10.77 -0.81 0.26
N ALA A 84 11.43 -1.61 -0.58
CA ALA A 84 10.80 -2.31 -1.71
C ALA A 84 10.15 -3.65 -1.32
N VAL A 85 10.40 -4.16 -0.11
CA VAL A 85 9.75 -5.38 0.39
C VAL A 85 8.26 -5.12 0.59
N ARG A 86 7.43 -6.04 0.11
CA ARG A 86 5.97 -6.00 0.26
C ARG A 86 5.53 -7.09 1.19
N VAL A 87 4.74 -6.71 2.19
CA VAL A 87 4.32 -7.60 3.27
C VAL A 87 2.83 -7.48 3.51
N LYS A 88 2.20 -8.62 3.84
CA LYS A 88 0.87 -8.65 4.45
C LYS A 88 1.07 -8.94 5.93
N LEU A 89 0.43 -8.13 6.77
CA LEU A 89 0.44 -8.30 8.21
C LEU A 89 -0.96 -8.71 8.66
N PHE A 90 -1.05 -9.80 9.42
CA PHE A 90 -2.30 -10.33 9.97
C PHE A 90 -2.51 -9.92 11.44
N SER A 91 -1.63 -9.08 11.98
CA SER A 91 -1.68 -8.55 13.34
C SER A 91 -1.95 -7.04 13.33
N GLU A 92 -2.63 -6.55 14.37
CA GLU A 92 -2.84 -5.12 14.61
C GLU A 92 -1.65 -4.46 15.32
N GLU A 93 -0.74 -5.27 15.87
CA GLU A 93 0.45 -4.81 16.60
C GLU A 93 1.72 -4.90 15.72
N PRO A 94 2.77 -4.12 16.03
CA PRO A 94 4.06 -4.25 15.37
C PRO A 94 4.67 -5.65 15.56
N VAL A 95 5.13 -6.27 14.48
CA VAL A 95 5.78 -7.58 14.49
C VAL A 95 7.25 -7.44 14.07
N LYS A 96 8.14 -8.15 14.76
CA LYS A 96 9.56 -8.20 14.45
C LYS A 96 9.87 -9.43 13.61
N LEU A 97 10.56 -9.26 12.48
CA LEU A 97 11.14 -10.34 11.70
C LEU A 97 12.65 -10.32 11.79
N THR A 98 13.26 -11.49 11.80
CA THR A 98 14.72 -11.64 11.87
C THR A 98 15.26 -12.27 10.61
N LEU A 99 16.46 -11.86 10.21
CA LEU A 99 17.23 -12.42 9.11
C LEU A 99 18.63 -12.71 9.61
N SER A 100 19.07 -13.95 9.47
CA SER A 100 20.42 -14.38 9.84
C SER A 100 20.98 -15.26 8.76
N VAL A 101 21.99 -14.74 8.07
CA VAL A 101 22.51 -15.33 6.85
C VAL A 101 24.04 -15.33 6.89
N LYS A 102 24.66 -16.42 6.43
CA LYS A 102 26.12 -16.60 6.43
C LYS A 102 26.59 -17.19 5.10
N GLY A 103 27.84 -16.87 4.75
CA GLY A 103 28.52 -17.37 3.56
C GLY A 103 28.28 -16.50 2.32
N ASP A 104 29.01 -16.83 1.26
CA ASP A 104 28.91 -16.15 -0.05
C ASP A 104 27.60 -16.53 -0.73
N LYS A 105 26.63 -15.61 -0.73
CA LYS A 105 25.36 -15.73 -1.45
C LYS A 105 24.62 -14.39 -1.57
N VAL A 106 23.66 -14.37 -2.49
CA VAL A 106 22.64 -13.32 -2.58
C VAL A 106 21.60 -13.55 -1.47
N VAL A 107 21.32 -12.51 -0.70
CA VAL A 107 20.30 -12.46 0.35
C VAL A 107 19.03 -11.87 -0.24
N THR A 108 17.93 -12.58 -0.08
CA THR A 108 16.60 -12.22 -0.61
C THR A 108 15.60 -12.00 0.52
N ALA A 109 14.46 -11.37 0.21
CA ALA A 109 13.37 -11.21 1.16
C ALA A 109 12.79 -12.57 1.63
N GLY A 110 12.95 -13.63 0.82
CA GLY A 110 12.59 -14.99 1.21
C GLY A 110 13.48 -15.61 2.31
N ASP A 111 14.66 -15.04 2.58
CA ASP A 111 15.58 -15.53 3.63
C ASP A 111 15.16 -15.09 5.06
N PHE A 112 14.16 -14.22 5.20
CA PHE A 112 13.61 -13.87 6.52
C PHE A 112 12.98 -15.11 7.18
N VAL A 113 13.11 -15.19 8.51
CA VAL A 113 12.44 -16.24 9.29
C VAL A 113 10.94 -16.08 9.15
N LYS A 114 10.25 -17.16 8.74
CA LYS A 114 8.79 -17.15 8.56
C LYS A 114 8.10 -16.95 9.91
N ASP A 115 7.15 -16.02 9.94
CA ASP A 115 6.24 -15.80 11.05
C ASP A 115 4.80 -16.01 10.57
N ALA A 116 3.91 -16.53 11.42
CA ALA A 116 2.52 -16.77 11.05
C ALA A 116 1.72 -15.47 10.82
N GLN A 117 2.19 -14.35 11.39
CA GLN A 117 1.55 -13.04 11.31
C GLN A 117 2.02 -12.22 10.12
N VAL A 118 3.10 -12.62 9.43
CA VAL A 118 3.67 -11.86 8.32
C VAL A 118 3.87 -12.74 7.09
N GLU A 119 3.30 -12.33 5.97
CA GLU A 119 3.54 -12.93 4.66
C GLU A 119 4.32 -11.95 3.77
N ILE A 120 5.49 -12.37 3.29
CA ILE A 120 6.28 -11.60 2.32
C ILE A 120 5.75 -11.93 0.91
N VAL A 121 5.30 -10.90 0.20
CA VAL A 121 4.63 -11.01 -1.11
C VAL A 121 5.64 -11.20 -2.24
N ASN A 122 6.81 -10.57 -2.13
CA ASN A 122 7.89 -10.60 -3.13
C ASN A 122 9.16 -11.26 -2.57
N PRO A 123 9.15 -12.58 -2.30
CA PRO A 123 10.28 -13.28 -1.67
C PRO A 123 11.57 -13.23 -2.49
N ASP A 124 11.47 -13.11 -3.82
CA ASP A 124 12.63 -13.08 -4.72
C ASP A 124 13.37 -11.73 -4.73
N LEU A 125 12.86 -10.72 -4.03
CA LEU A 125 13.49 -9.40 -3.96
C LEU A 125 14.86 -9.50 -3.28
N GLN A 126 15.91 -9.09 -3.98
CA GLN A 126 17.25 -9.02 -3.44
C GLN A 126 17.37 -7.89 -2.39
N ILE A 127 17.94 -8.23 -1.23
CA ILE A 127 18.21 -7.28 -0.15
C ILE A 127 19.69 -6.89 -0.14
N ALA A 128 20.58 -7.87 -0.23
CA ALA A 128 22.03 -7.68 -0.19
C ALA A 128 22.77 -8.86 -0.83
N THR A 129 24.08 -8.72 -1.02
CA THR A 129 24.99 -9.73 -1.54
C THR A 129 26.16 -9.88 -0.58
N LEU A 130 26.34 -11.09 -0.05
CA LEU A 130 27.51 -11.44 0.76
C LEU A 130 28.62 -11.91 -0.17
N THR A 131 29.83 -11.35 -0.07
CA THR A 131 30.91 -11.59 -1.03
C THR A 131 32.01 -12.54 -0.53
N ASP A 132 31.85 -13.11 0.66
CA ASP A 132 32.88 -13.94 1.30
C ASP A 132 32.26 -15.08 2.12
N ALA A 133 32.94 -16.22 2.22
CA ALA A 133 32.48 -17.37 2.98
C ALA A 133 32.36 -17.10 4.50
N SER A 134 33.10 -16.12 5.01
CA SER A 134 33.04 -15.65 6.41
C SER A 134 32.05 -14.51 6.63
N ALA A 135 31.41 -14.00 5.57
CA ALA A 135 30.43 -12.92 5.69
C ALA A 135 29.20 -13.38 6.47
N THR A 136 28.71 -12.51 7.35
CA THR A 136 27.50 -12.74 8.14
C THR A 136 26.65 -11.49 8.15
N LEU A 137 25.39 -11.62 7.76
CA LEU A 137 24.39 -10.56 7.83
C LEU A 137 23.32 -10.96 8.83
N GLU A 138 23.21 -10.20 9.91
CA GLU A 138 22.20 -10.36 10.95
C GLU A 138 21.45 -9.05 11.09
N MET A 139 20.13 -9.08 10.89
CA MET A 139 19.27 -7.93 11.08
C MET A 139 17.90 -8.32 11.66
N GLU A 140 17.29 -7.39 12.37
CA GLU A 140 15.91 -7.43 12.82
C GLU A 140 15.15 -6.27 12.18
N VAL A 141 14.02 -6.54 11.54
CA VAL A 141 13.13 -5.52 10.97
C VAL A 141 11.84 -5.47 11.76
N THR A 142 11.32 -4.27 12.00
CA THR A 142 9.99 -4.09 12.59
C THR A 142 9.01 -3.77 11.48
N ILE A 143 7.92 -4.53 11.41
CA ILE A 143 6.81 -4.32 10.48
C ILE A 143 5.64 -3.78 11.29
N THR A 144 4.97 -2.75 10.77
CA THR A 144 3.85 -2.10 11.46
C THR A 144 2.69 -1.95 10.49
N PRO A 145 1.43 -2.08 10.96
CA PRO A 145 0.29 -1.71 10.14
C PRO A 145 0.20 -0.18 10.03
N GLY A 146 -0.30 0.32 8.91
CA GLY A 146 -0.44 1.75 8.69
C GLY A 146 -1.30 2.08 7.47
N ARG A 147 -1.35 3.37 7.15
CA ARG A 147 -2.07 3.90 5.98
C ARG A 147 -1.22 4.94 5.27
N GLY A 148 -1.32 4.98 3.95
CA GLY A 148 -0.64 5.97 3.12
C GLY A 148 0.88 5.93 3.27
N TYR A 149 1.48 7.10 3.41
CA TYR A 149 2.91 7.29 3.60
C TYR A 149 3.19 7.94 4.95
N ARG A 150 4.19 7.46 5.68
CA ARG A 150 4.72 8.16 6.86
C ARG A 150 6.24 8.27 6.75
N SER A 151 6.73 9.49 6.92
CA SER A 151 8.17 9.75 7.00
C SER A 151 8.73 9.32 8.36
N THR A 152 10.05 9.19 8.41
CA THR A 152 10.79 8.99 9.67
C THR A 152 10.63 10.17 10.64
N ASP A 153 10.59 11.41 10.15
CA ASP A 153 10.46 12.61 10.97
C ASP A 153 9.16 12.64 11.81
N ASP A 154 8.06 12.17 11.21
CA ASP A 154 6.76 12.05 11.88
C ASP A 154 6.76 11.01 13.03
N ARG A 155 7.83 10.20 13.13
CA ARG A 155 7.98 9.10 14.10
C ARG A 155 9.12 9.30 15.08
N SER A 156 9.86 10.41 14.98
CA SER A 156 10.99 10.77 15.85
C SER A 156 10.68 10.84 17.36
N LYS A 157 9.39 10.77 17.74
CA LYS A 157 8.91 10.73 19.14
C LYS A 157 8.76 9.32 19.71
N GLU A 158 8.85 8.26 18.89
CA GLU A 158 8.84 6.87 19.36
C GLU A 158 10.23 6.57 19.98
N LYS A 159 10.27 6.04 21.21
CA LYS A 159 11.54 5.67 21.88
C LYS A 159 12.22 4.56 21.08
N ALA A 160 13.16 4.93 20.22
CA ALA A 160 13.97 3.98 19.47
C ALA A 160 15.04 3.36 20.39
N GLU A 161 15.20 2.04 20.32
CA GLU A 161 16.35 1.38 20.95
C GLU A 161 17.64 1.83 20.28
N LEU A 162 18.73 1.93 21.03
CA LEU A 162 20.05 2.26 20.50
C LEU A 162 20.43 1.28 19.36
N GLY A 163 20.88 1.82 18.22
CA GLY A 163 21.21 1.05 17.01
C GLY A 163 20.01 0.71 16.11
N THR A 164 18.81 1.24 16.40
CA THR A 164 17.65 1.12 15.50
C THR A 164 17.66 2.25 14.49
N ILE A 165 17.64 1.92 13.21
CA ILE A 165 17.55 2.86 12.10
C ILE A 165 16.09 2.94 11.66
N ALA A 166 15.52 4.15 11.66
CA ALA A 166 14.16 4.38 11.19
C ALA A 166 14.10 4.38 9.67
N ILE A 167 13.01 3.84 9.11
CA ILE A 167 12.80 3.73 7.65
C ILE A 167 11.46 4.39 7.31
N ASP A 168 11.45 5.20 6.24
CA ASP A 168 10.18 5.72 5.70
C ASP A 168 9.29 4.58 5.25
N ALA A 169 8.02 4.64 5.63
CA ALA A 169 7.10 3.54 5.46
C ALA A 169 6.02 3.87 4.43
N PHE A 170 6.00 3.11 3.34
CA PHE A 170 4.95 3.11 2.33
C PHE A 170 3.96 1.99 2.64
N PHE A 171 2.84 2.33 3.30
CA PHE A 171 1.83 1.35 3.71
C PHE A 171 0.78 1.08 2.64
N SER A 172 0.63 1.98 1.66
CA SER A 172 -0.43 1.85 0.65
C SER A 172 -0.19 0.63 -0.24
N PRO A 173 -1.14 -0.32 -0.31
CA PRO A 173 -1.02 -1.50 -1.16
C PRO A 173 -1.28 -1.20 -2.65
N VAL A 174 -1.68 0.05 -2.96
CA VAL A 174 -2.02 0.50 -4.32
C VAL A 174 -0.87 1.30 -4.90
N LEU A 175 -0.34 0.84 -6.03
CA LEU A 175 0.76 1.47 -6.75
C LEU A 175 0.27 2.56 -7.68
N ASN A 176 -0.81 2.31 -8.40
CA ASN A 176 -1.32 3.23 -9.41
C ASN A 176 -2.83 3.13 -9.57
N VAL A 177 -3.46 4.28 -9.82
CA VAL A 177 -4.88 4.38 -10.15
C VAL A 177 -5.08 5.42 -11.23
N SER A 178 -5.73 5.00 -12.32
CA SER A 178 -6.13 5.86 -13.43
C SER A 178 -7.60 5.63 -13.74
N TYR A 179 -8.30 6.66 -14.22
CA TYR A 179 -9.66 6.51 -14.69
C TYR A 179 -9.89 7.29 -15.97
N LYS A 180 -10.83 6.80 -16.78
CA LYS A 180 -11.31 7.44 -18.00
C LYS A 180 -12.82 7.53 -17.94
N VAL A 181 -13.37 8.67 -18.36
CA VAL A 181 -14.81 8.86 -18.53
C VAL A 181 -15.08 9.06 -20.02
N GLU A 182 -16.03 8.31 -20.54
CA GLU A 182 -16.45 8.35 -21.95
C GLU A 182 -17.96 8.51 -22.03
N ALA A 183 -18.47 9.10 -23.12
CA ALA A 183 -19.91 9.21 -23.33
C ALA A 183 -20.53 7.82 -23.58
N ALA A 184 -21.65 7.55 -22.91
CA ALA A 184 -22.42 6.33 -22.99
C ALA A 184 -23.83 6.63 -23.53
N ARG A 185 -24.31 5.75 -24.41
CA ARG A 185 -25.66 5.84 -24.96
C ARG A 185 -26.59 4.85 -24.24
N VAL A 186 -27.73 5.33 -23.77
CA VAL A 186 -28.79 4.52 -23.16
C VAL A 186 -30.08 4.81 -23.91
N GLY A 187 -30.50 3.87 -24.76
CA GLY A 187 -31.63 4.09 -25.66
C GLY A 187 -31.34 5.23 -26.64
N ASP A 188 -32.16 6.29 -26.60
CA ASP A 188 -32.02 7.47 -27.46
C ASP A 188 -31.23 8.63 -26.82
N LYS A 189 -30.88 8.51 -25.53
CA LYS A 189 -30.09 9.52 -24.80
C LYS A 189 -28.60 9.17 -24.85
N ILE A 190 -27.76 10.17 -25.16
CA ILE A 190 -26.30 10.04 -25.36
C ILE A 190 -25.47 10.76 -24.31
N ASP A 191 -26.12 11.36 -23.31
CA ASP A 191 -25.55 12.24 -22.29
C ASP A 191 -25.14 11.52 -20.99
N PHE A 192 -25.09 10.18 -21.00
CA PHE A 192 -24.60 9.42 -19.85
C PHE A 192 -23.08 9.26 -19.90
N ASP A 193 -22.49 9.04 -18.73
CA ASP A 193 -21.07 8.73 -18.58
C ASP A 193 -20.85 7.23 -18.44
N LYS A 194 -19.73 6.74 -18.98
CA LYS A 194 -19.13 5.44 -18.69
C LYS A 194 -17.81 5.69 -17.98
N LEU A 195 -17.69 5.24 -16.74
CA LEU A 195 -16.44 5.28 -15.98
C LEU A 195 -15.68 3.96 -16.18
N THR A 196 -14.42 4.06 -16.58
CA THR A 196 -13.47 2.94 -16.57
C THR A 196 -12.32 3.31 -15.63
N LEU A 197 -12.23 2.65 -14.49
CA LEU A 197 -11.19 2.81 -13.47
C LEU A 197 -10.23 1.62 -13.53
N ARG A 198 -8.92 1.89 -13.67
CA ARG A 198 -7.85 0.89 -13.61
C ARG A 198 -7.08 1.06 -12.29
N VAL A 199 -6.89 -0.05 -11.59
CA VAL A 199 -6.22 -0.12 -10.29
C VAL A 199 -5.11 -1.15 -10.35
N GLU A 200 -3.91 -0.78 -9.93
CA GLU A 200 -2.74 -1.65 -9.85
C GLU A 200 -2.27 -1.72 -8.39
N THR A 201 -2.20 -2.94 -7.85
CA THR A 201 -1.72 -3.20 -6.48
C THR A 201 -0.35 -3.85 -6.49
N ASP A 202 0.33 -3.85 -5.35
CA ASP A 202 1.63 -4.48 -5.16
C ASP A 202 1.57 -5.98 -4.82
N GLY A 203 0.37 -6.58 -4.89
CA GLY A 203 0.11 -7.98 -4.56
C GLY A 203 -0.17 -8.26 -3.08
N SER A 204 0.01 -7.28 -2.19
CA SER A 204 -0.39 -7.41 -0.77
C SER A 204 -1.91 -7.40 -0.59
N LEU A 205 -2.64 -6.78 -1.52
CA LEU A 205 -4.10 -6.75 -1.55
C LEU A 205 -4.61 -7.01 -2.98
N ASP A 206 -5.66 -7.81 -3.12
CA ASP A 206 -6.30 -8.01 -4.44
C ASP A 206 -6.95 -6.69 -4.91
N PRO A 207 -6.84 -6.31 -6.19
CA PRO A 207 -7.44 -5.09 -6.72
C PRO A 207 -8.96 -4.99 -6.50
N LEU A 208 -9.69 -6.11 -6.53
CA LEU A 208 -11.12 -6.13 -6.27
C LEU A 208 -11.40 -5.76 -4.81
N ASP A 209 -10.66 -6.36 -3.87
CA ASP A 209 -10.79 -6.09 -2.45
C ASP A 209 -10.39 -4.65 -2.12
N ALA A 210 -9.35 -4.13 -2.76
CA ALA A 210 -8.94 -2.72 -2.63
C ALA A 210 -10.07 -1.76 -3.03
N VAL A 211 -10.75 -2.02 -4.16
CA VAL A 211 -11.88 -1.20 -4.61
C VAL A 211 -13.07 -1.32 -3.67
N ASN A 212 -13.39 -2.53 -3.19
CA ASN A 212 -14.47 -2.74 -2.24
C ASN A 212 -14.22 -1.97 -0.93
N GLN A 213 -13.01 -2.07 -0.36
CA GLN A 213 -12.64 -1.32 0.83
C GLN A 213 -12.74 0.19 0.60
N ALA A 214 -12.28 0.69 -0.56
CA ALA A 214 -12.40 2.10 -0.88
C ALA A 214 -13.85 2.59 -0.98
N VAL A 215 -14.75 1.77 -1.53
CA VAL A 215 -16.20 2.06 -1.56
C VAL A 215 -16.77 2.12 -0.16
N THR A 216 -16.47 1.14 0.70
CA THR A 216 -16.94 1.11 2.08
C THR A 216 -16.47 2.35 2.86
N ILE A 217 -15.19 2.71 2.75
CA ILE A 217 -14.66 3.92 3.39
C ILE A 217 -15.43 5.17 2.96
N LEU A 218 -15.72 5.32 1.67
CA LEU A 218 -16.50 6.46 1.18
C LEU A 218 -17.92 6.44 1.74
N GLN A 219 -18.60 5.29 1.72
CA GLN A 219 -19.94 5.14 2.25
C GLN A 219 -20.02 5.53 3.73
N ASP A 220 -19.08 5.05 4.55
CA ASP A 220 -19.02 5.37 5.98
C ASP A 220 -18.84 6.87 6.21
N ASN A 221 -17.98 7.53 5.43
CA ASN A 221 -17.78 8.99 5.52
C ASN A 221 -19.05 9.77 5.13
N PHE A 222 -19.76 9.35 4.08
CA PHE A 222 -21.01 10.00 3.68
C PHE A 222 -22.17 9.71 4.63
N GLN A 223 -22.18 8.54 5.28
CA GLN A 223 -23.25 8.16 6.21
C GLN A 223 -23.36 9.13 7.39
N VAL A 224 -22.22 9.66 7.88
CA VAL A 224 -22.18 10.65 8.96
C VAL A 224 -22.85 11.98 8.56
N LEU A 225 -22.96 12.26 7.26
CA LEU A 225 -23.56 13.50 6.74
C LEU A 225 -25.08 13.39 6.54
N ASN A 226 -25.71 12.23 6.76
CA ASN A 226 -27.10 12.02 6.38
C ASN A 226 -28.16 12.77 7.23
N ASN A 227 -27.77 13.41 8.34
CA ASN A 227 -28.71 14.07 9.28
C ASN A 227 -28.21 15.44 9.75
N LEU A 228 -27.84 16.31 8.81
CA LEU A 228 -27.41 17.68 9.15
C LEU A 228 -28.60 18.52 9.64
N ALA A 229 -28.41 19.19 10.78
CA ALA A 229 -29.31 20.21 11.31
C ALA A 229 -28.57 21.56 11.35
N TYR A 230 -29.32 22.67 11.31
CA TYR A 230 -28.74 23.98 11.57
C TYR A 230 -28.18 24.03 12.98
N ALA A 231 -27.00 24.64 13.15
CA ALA A 231 -26.46 24.88 14.48
C ALA A 231 -27.38 25.86 15.22
N GLU A 232 -27.80 25.51 16.43
CA GLU A 232 -28.49 26.48 17.30
C GLU A 232 -27.47 27.54 17.74
N GLU A 233 -27.79 28.82 17.51
CA GLU A 233 -27.03 29.91 18.10
C GLU A 233 -27.18 29.81 19.62
N THR A 234 -26.10 29.45 20.33
CA THR A 234 -26.02 29.64 21.77
C THR A 234 -26.10 31.13 22.06
N ALA A 235 -27.27 31.56 22.56
CA ALA A 235 -27.51 32.92 23.07
C ALA A 235 -26.67 33.23 24.32
#